data_AF-A0A5C3NY62-F1
#
_entry.id   AF-A0A5C3NY62-F1
#
_cell.length_a   1.000
_cell.length_b   1.000
_cell.length_c   1.000
_cell.angle_alpha   90.00
_cell.angle_beta   90.00
_cell.angle_gamma   90.00
#
_symmetry.space_group_name_H-M   'P 1'
#
loop_
_entity.id
_entity.type
_entity.pdbx_description
1 polymer ?
#
loop_
_entity_poly.entity_id
_entity_poly.type
_entity_poly.pdbx_seq_one_letter_code
_entity_poly.pdbx_strand_id
1 'polypeptide(L)'
;MSTLPYLPYIPLEVAENIIDHLGEDIWSLRSCALTCRGWNRHARYHLVVSILVHSREDLHSIHDYFASNPHMASFVRSLSMLPVYGDKRPGCLLEVLPVDLLKLLPNLRRYCIVGVAWNPVIRIAFHDTTFIRIKTYLHVEELHLQALRFRTGAELARVLIALPQLQRLEYEGLKVDIKTADTSRFRDKCNMLSEVTVCT
;
A
#
# COMPACT_ATOMS: atom_id res chain seq x y z
N MET A 1 -9.42 28.56 -45.10
CA MET A 1 -8.74 27.28 -44.83
C MET A 1 -8.11 27.38 -43.46
N SER A 2 -8.78 26.84 -42.44
CA SER A 2 -8.32 26.87 -41.06
C SER A 2 -7.18 25.88 -40.89
N THR A 3 -5.96 26.39 -40.70
CA THR A 3 -4.79 25.59 -40.32
C THR A 3 -5.04 25.06 -38.91
N LEU A 4 -5.32 23.76 -38.78
CA LEU A 4 -5.31 23.10 -37.48
C LEU A 4 -3.94 23.34 -36.84
N PRO A 5 -3.86 23.88 -35.61
CA PRO A 5 -2.59 24.07 -34.94
C PRO A 5 -1.91 22.71 -34.81
N TYR A 6 -0.63 22.66 -35.17
CA TYR A 6 0.20 21.47 -35.07
C TYR A 6 0.24 21.04 -33.60
N LEU A 7 -0.60 20.07 -33.24
CA LEU A 7 -0.59 19.52 -31.89
C LEU A 7 0.79 18.88 -31.69
N PRO A 8 1.50 19.18 -30.59
CA PRO A 8 2.80 18.58 -30.34
C PRO A 8 2.63 17.06 -30.30
N TYR A 9 3.28 16.37 -31.24
CA TYR A 9 3.32 14.91 -31.26
C TYR A 9 4.28 14.44 -30.17
N ILE A 10 3.71 13.83 -29.13
CA ILE A 10 4.48 13.15 -28.09
C ILE A 10 4.56 11.67 -28.50
N PRO A 11 5.75 11.11 -28.73
CA PRO A 11 5.92 9.68 -28.98
C PRO A 11 5.31 8.86 -27.84
N LEU A 12 4.74 7.69 -28.17
CA LEU A 12 4.06 6.83 -27.18
C LEU A 12 4.98 6.48 -26.00
N GLU A 13 6.24 6.13 -26.29
CA GLU A 13 7.24 5.78 -25.28
C GLU A 13 7.50 6.91 -24.27
N VAL A 14 7.50 8.17 -24.75
CA VAL A 14 7.69 9.34 -23.88
C VAL A 14 6.44 9.56 -23.02
N ALA A 15 5.24 9.39 -23.59
CA ALA A 15 4.00 9.50 -22.85
C ALA A 15 3.86 8.40 -21.78
N GLU A 16 4.20 7.16 -22.12
CA GLU A 16 4.20 6.03 -21.18
C GLU A 16 5.20 6.26 -20.05
N ASN A 17 6.40 6.75 -20.37
CA ASN A 17 7.41 7.10 -19.37
C ASN A 17 6.93 8.21 -18.41
N ILE A 18 6.19 9.22 -18.90
CA ILE A 18 5.59 10.25 -18.03
C ILE A 18 4.62 9.60 -17.04
N ILE A 19 3.77 8.68 -17.51
CA ILE A 19 2.82 7.98 -16.66
C ILE A 19 3.54 7.06 -15.65
N ASP A 20 4.64 6.41 -16.06
CA ASP A 20 5.46 5.59 -15.15
C ASP A 20 6.03 6.42 -13.98
N HIS A 21 6.32 7.70 -14.20
CA HIS A 21 6.80 8.62 -13.16
C HIS A 21 5.69 9.09 -12.20
N LEU A 22 4.41 8.87 -12.51
CA LEU A 22 3.31 9.21 -11.59
C LEU A 22 3.26 8.25 -10.39
N GLY A 23 3.86 7.06 -10.49
CA GLY A 23 3.99 6.12 -9.39
C GLY A 23 2.65 5.78 -8.72
N GLU A 24 2.49 6.13 -7.44
CA GLU A 24 1.28 5.89 -6.65
C GLU A 24 0.30 7.08 -6.62
N ASP A 25 0.49 8.12 -7.46
CA ASP A 25 -0.49 9.22 -7.57
C ASP A 25 -1.72 8.78 -8.38
N ILE A 26 -2.66 8.15 -7.68
CA ILE A 26 -3.91 7.63 -8.23
C ILE A 26 -4.75 8.76 -8.88
N TRP A 27 -4.71 9.98 -8.36
CA TRP A 27 -5.50 11.09 -8.88
C TRP A 27 -4.98 11.53 -10.25
N SER A 28 -3.67 11.70 -10.37
CA SER A 28 -3.03 12.01 -11.64
C SER A 28 -3.19 10.86 -12.63
N LEU A 29 -3.01 9.61 -12.20
CA LEU A 29 -3.24 8.43 -13.04
C LEU A 29 -4.67 8.34 -13.58
N ARG A 30 -5.68 8.65 -12.75
CA ARG A 30 -7.09 8.72 -13.19
C ARG A 30 -7.30 9.79 -14.24
N SER A 31 -6.76 10.99 -14.02
CA SER A 31 -6.82 12.07 -15.00
C SER A 31 -6.14 11.68 -16.31
N CYS A 32 -4.95 11.09 -16.26
CA CYS A 32 -4.22 10.58 -17.42
C CYS A 32 -4.99 9.48 -18.16
N ALA A 33 -5.68 8.60 -17.45
CA ALA A 33 -6.51 7.58 -18.09
C ALA A 33 -7.67 8.19 -18.90
N LEU A 34 -8.12 9.39 -18.56
CA LEU A 34 -9.25 10.07 -19.20
C LEU A 34 -8.85 11.02 -20.34
N THR A 35 -7.56 11.30 -20.56
CA THR A 35 -7.12 12.26 -21.57
C THR A 35 -7.29 11.75 -23.01
N CYS A 36 -6.73 10.57 -23.33
CA CYS A 36 -6.79 9.99 -24.66
C CYS A 36 -6.62 8.46 -24.63
N ARG A 37 -6.93 7.79 -25.76
CA ARG A 37 -6.84 6.32 -25.87
C ARG A 37 -5.42 5.76 -25.67
N GLY A 38 -4.39 6.52 -26.08
CA GLY A 38 -2.99 6.11 -25.91
C GLY A 38 -2.60 6.04 -24.44
N TRP A 39 -2.97 7.07 -23.66
CA TRP A 39 -2.66 7.16 -22.23
C TRP A 39 -3.57 6.24 -21.40
N ASN A 40 -4.81 5.99 -21.86
CA ASN A 40 -5.79 5.18 -21.15
C ASN A 40 -5.28 3.79 -20.78
N ARG A 41 -4.65 3.06 -21.72
CA ARG A 41 -4.20 1.69 -21.46
C ARG A 41 -3.11 1.64 -20.40
N HIS A 42 -2.09 2.50 -20.54
CA HIS A 42 -0.94 2.51 -19.64
C HIS A 42 -1.30 3.06 -18.25
N ALA A 43 -2.08 4.14 -18.19
CA ALA A 43 -2.56 4.67 -16.91
C ALA A 43 -3.48 3.69 -16.18
N ARG A 44 -4.38 2.98 -16.91
CA ARG A 44 -5.22 1.93 -16.30
C ARG A 44 -4.42 0.75 -15.80
N TYR A 45 -3.33 0.38 -16.48
CA TYR A 45 -2.42 -0.64 -15.99
C TYR A 45 -1.88 -0.25 -14.61
N HIS A 46 -1.33 0.96 -14.47
CA HIS A 46 -0.84 1.46 -13.17
C HIS A 46 -1.93 1.55 -12.09
N LEU A 47 -3.16 1.93 -12.47
CA LEU A 47 -4.31 1.95 -11.56
C LEU A 47 -4.72 0.55 -11.05
N VAL A 48 -4.41 -0.52 -11.79
CA VAL A 48 -4.65 -1.90 -11.34
C VAL A 48 -3.46 -2.43 -10.55
N VAL A 49 -2.24 -1.99 -10.88
CA VAL A 49 -1.01 -2.38 -10.18
C VAL A 49 -1.02 -1.94 -8.72
N SER A 50 -1.61 -0.77 -8.41
CA SER A 50 -1.71 -0.25 -7.06
C SER A 50 -3.16 -0.03 -6.63
N ILE A 51 -3.55 -0.67 -5.52
CA ILE A 51 -4.93 -0.64 -5.03
C ILE A 51 -4.98 0.11 -3.71
N LEU A 52 -5.94 1.02 -3.61
CA LEU A 52 -6.23 1.76 -2.40
C LEU A 52 -7.57 1.34 -1.82
N VAL A 53 -7.56 0.99 -0.53
CA VAL A 53 -8.71 0.52 0.21
C VAL A 53 -9.00 1.50 1.34
N HIS A 54 -10.20 2.08 1.34
CA HIS A 54 -10.57 3.06 2.37
C HIS A 54 -11.61 2.60 3.36
N SER A 55 -12.32 1.53 3.04
CA SER A 55 -13.33 0.96 3.93
C SER A 55 -13.41 -0.56 3.77
N ARG A 56 -14.23 -1.18 4.62
CA ARG A 56 -14.54 -2.60 4.51
C ARG A 56 -15.42 -2.90 3.30
N GLU A 57 -16.26 -1.94 2.90
CA GLU A 57 -17.08 -2.05 1.70
C GLU A 57 -16.21 -2.01 0.44
N ASP A 58 -15.13 -1.21 0.43
CA ASP A 58 -14.11 -1.24 -0.62
C ASP A 58 -13.44 -2.63 -0.68
N LEU A 59 -13.04 -3.20 0.47
CA LEU A 59 -12.45 -4.54 0.52
C LEU A 59 -13.33 -5.60 -0.15
N HIS A 60 -14.63 -5.61 0.18
CA HIS A 60 -15.58 -6.56 -0.41
C HIS A 60 -15.74 -6.32 -1.92
N SER A 61 -15.90 -5.06 -2.34
CA SER A 61 -16.08 -4.71 -3.75
C SER A 61 -14.85 -5.09 -4.60
N ILE A 62 -13.65 -4.85 -4.06
CA ILE A 62 -12.37 -5.20 -4.70
C ILE A 62 -12.20 -6.72 -4.75
N HIS A 63 -12.51 -7.41 -3.66
CA HIS A 63 -12.49 -8.87 -3.61
C HIS A 63 -13.41 -9.47 -4.69
N ASP A 64 -14.67 -9.03 -4.76
CA ASP A 64 -15.65 -9.54 -5.72
C ASP A 64 -15.24 -9.26 -7.18
N TYR A 65 -14.63 -8.09 -7.41
CA TYR A 65 -14.07 -7.74 -8.71
C TYR A 65 -12.97 -8.71 -9.15
N PHE A 66 -12.00 -9.03 -8.27
CA PHE A 66 -10.92 -9.95 -8.59
C PHE A 66 -11.33 -11.41 -8.61
N ALA A 67 -12.28 -11.80 -7.77
CA ALA A 67 -12.90 -13.12 -7.84
C ALA A 67 -13.54 -13.34 -9.21
N SER A 68 -14.17 -12.31 -9.78
CA SER A 68 -14.76 -12.33 -11.13
C SER A 68 -13.74 -12.15 -12.25
N ASN A 69 -12.58 -11.53 -11.97
CA ASN A 69 -11.54 -11.22 -12.95
C ASN A 69 -10.13 -11.63 -12.47
N PRO A 70 -9.83 -12.94 -12.34
CA PRO A 70 -8.57 -13.41 -11.74
C PRO A 70 -7.31 -12.92 -12.45
N HIS A 71 -7.39 -12.76 -13.79
CA HIS A 71 -6.26 -12.23 -14.57
C HIS A 71 -5.88 -10.80 -14.15
N MET A 72 -6.85 -9.96 -13.77
CA MET A 72 -6.57 -8.60 -13.29
C MET A 72 -5.84 -8.62 -11.94
N ALA A 73 -6.20 -9.56 -11.06
CA ALA A 73 -5.59 -9.72 -9.75
C ALA A 73 -4.09 -10.02 -9.82
N SER A 74 -3.64 -10.69 -10.90
CA SER A 74 -2.23 -10.99 -11.13
C SER A 74 -1.36 -9.75 -11.41
N PHE A 75 -1.95 -8.62 -11.82
CA PHE A 75 -1.21 -7.38 -12.06
C PHE A 75 -1.00 -6.56 -10.80
N VAL A 76 -1.73 -6.85 -9.73
CA VAL A 76 -1.66 -6.11 -8.48
C VAL A 76 -0.32 -6.39 -7.80
N ARG A 77 0.42 -5.32 -7.52
CA ARG A 77 1.74 -5.37 -6.87
C ARG A 77 1.77 -4.57 -5.58
N SER A 78 0.90 -3.57 -5.43
CA SER A 78 0.80 -2.72 -4.24
C SER A 78 -0.62 -2.70 -3.70
N LEU A 79 -0.76 -2.82 -2.38
CA LEU A 79 -2.02 -2.71 -1.66
C LEU A 79 -1.85 -1.71 -0.50
N SER A 80 -2.66 -0.66 -0.53
CA SER A 80 -2.63 0.43 0.43
C SER A 80 -3.93 0.48 1.22
N MET A 81 -3.81 0.48 2.55
CA MET A 81 -4.92 0.61 3.49
C MET A 81 -4.93 2.03 4.05
N LEU A 82 -5.93 2.84 3.66
CA LEU A 82 -6.06 4.25 4.02
C LEU A 82 -7.50 4.57 4.44
N PRO A 83 -7.84 4.54 5.73
CA PRO A 83 -9.20 4.82 6.17
C PRO A 83 -9.65 6.25 5.85
N VAL A 84 -10.91 6.41 5.46
CA VAL A 84 -11.51 7.72 5.09
C VAL A 84 -11.65 8.64 6.31
N TYR A 85 -11.57 9.95 6.06
CA TYR A 85 -11.95 10.98 7.02
C TYR A 85 -13.42 10.81 7.49
N GLY A 86 -13.64 10.82 8.81
CA GLY A 86 -14.99 10.73 9.39
C GLY A 86 -15.52 9.30 9.59
N ASP A 87 -14.73 8.26 9.30
CA ASP A 87 -15.05 6.91 9.78
C ASP A 87 -15.09 6.92 11.32
N LYS A 88 -16.10 6.25 11.88
CA LYS A 88 -16.29 6.12 13.33
C LYS A 88 -15.24 5.20 13.95
N ARG A 89 -14.65 4.27 13.18
CA ARG A 89 -13.65 3.29 13.67
C ARG A 89 -12.55 2.97 12.64
N PRO A 90 -11.77 3.97 12.22
CA PRO A 90 -10.71 3.79 11.21
C PRO A 90 -9.62 2.78 11.64
N GLY A 91 -9.38 2.60 12.95
CA GLY A 91 -8.43 1.62 13.46
C GLY A 91 -8.79 0.17 13.10
N CYS A 92 -10.08 -0.16 12.99
CA CYS A 92 -10.51 -1.52 12.68
C CYS A 92 -10.08 -1.97 11.28
N LEU A 93 -9.97 -1.05 10.32
CA LEU A 93 -9.50 -1.36 8.98
C LEU A 93 -8.00 -1.70 8.97
N LEU A 94 -7.23 -1.02 9.82
CA LEU A 94 -5.77 -1.19 9.91
C LEU A 94 -5.38 -2.39 10.77
N GLU A 95 -6.20 -2.75 11.77
CA GLU A 95 -5.96 -3.88 12.68
C GLU A 95 -6.31 -5.24 12.07
N VAL A 96 -7.12 -5.27 11.00
CA VAL A 96 -7.55 -6.48 10.33
C VAL A 96 -6.77 -6.67 9.03
N LEU A 97 -6.08 -7.80 8.93
CA LEU A 97 -5.46 -8.22 7.67
C LEU A 97 -6.55 -8.77 6.72
N PRO A 98 -6.70 -8.25 5.49
CA PRO A 98 -7.72 -8.69 4.54
C PRO A 98 -7.29 -10.00 3.85
N VAL A 99 -7.24 -11.09 4.63
CA VAL A 99 -6.70 -12.40 4.20
C VAL A 99 -7.33 -12.91 2.91
N ASP A 100 -8.65 -12.77 2.74
CA ASP A 100 -9.33 -13.31 1.56
C ASP A 100 -8.99 -12.54 0.29
N LEU A 101 -8.76 -11.23 0.40
CA LEU A 101 -8.22 -10.44 -0.71
C LEU A 101 -6.77 -10.84 -1.00
N LEU A 102 -5.92 -10.96 0.03
CA LEU A 102 -4.50 -11.31 -0.15
C LEU A 102 -4.29 -12.64 -0.90
N LYS A 103 -5.17 -13.63 -0.66
CA LYS A 103 -5.12 -14.92 -1.39
C LYS A 103 -5.34 -14.78 -2.89
N LEU A 104 -6.03 -13.73 -3.33
CA LEU A 104 -6.29 -13.45 -4.75
C LEU A 104 -5.16 -12.68 -5.43
N LEU A 105 -4.18 -12.16 -4.66
CA LEU A 105 -3.12 -11.28 -5.15
C LEU A 105 -1.76 -11.99 -5.15
N PRO A 106 -1.49 -12.86 -6.14
CA PRO A 106 -0.30 -13.73 -6.12
C PRO A 106 1.02 -12.97 -6.27
N ASN A 107 1.00 -11.77 -6.85
CA ASN A 107 2.18 -10.97 -7.16
C ASN A 107 2.31 -9.73 -6.27
N LEU A 108 1.64 -9.72 -5.11
CA LEU A 108 1.71 -8.61 -4.18
C LEU A 108 3.13 -8.48 -3.62
N ARG A 109 3.76 -7.33 -3.82
CA ARG A 109 5.14 -7.04 -3.37
C ARG A 109 5.21 -5.95 -2.33
N ARG A 110 4.28 -4.99 -2.39
CA ARG A 110 4.25 -3.83 -1.51
C ARG A 110 2.94 -3.82 -0.72
N TYR A 111 3.07 -3.62 0.59
CA TYR A 111 1.93 -3.36 1.47
C TYR A 111 2.12 -2.02 2.15
N CYS A 112 1.11 -1.16 2.06
CA CYS A 112 1.13 0.17 2.63
C CYS A 112 0.02 0.30 3.66
N ILE A 113 0.37 0.82 4.83
CA ILE A 113 -0.58 1.11 5.91
C ILE A 113 -0.44 2.59 6.23
N VAL A 114 -1.48 3.36 5.89
CA VAL A 114 -1.52 4.80 6.14
C VAL A 114 -2.49 5.07 7.28
N GLY A 115 -1.96 5.67 8.33
CA GLY A 115 -2.69 6.06 9.51
C GLY A 115 -3.44 7.37 9.31
N VAL A 116 -4.08 7.76 10.40
CA VAL A 116 -4.97 8.91 10.42
C VAL A 116 -4.23 10.05 11.14
N ALA A 117 -3.45 10.82 10.40
CA ALA A 117 -2.63 11.91 10.97
C ALA A 117 -3.46 12.93 11.78
N TRP A 118 -4.73 13.13 11.41
CA TRP A 118 -5.66 14.04 12.08
C TRP A 118 -6.25 13.52 13.40
N ASN A 119 -6.06 12.24 13.74
CA ASN A 119 -6.57 11.66 14.98
C ASN A 119 -5.43 11.04 15.81
N PRO A 120 -4.84 11.82 16.73
CA PRO A 120 -3.66 11.40 17.49
C PRO A 120 -3.94 10.30 18.54
N VAL A 121 -5.21 9.91 18.71
CA VAL A 121 -5.67 8.96 19.73
C VAL A 121 -5.68 7.52 19.23
N ILE A 122 -5.79 7.31 17.91
CA ILE A 122 -5.87 5.96 17.36
C ILE A 122 -4.51 5.28 17.49
N ARG A 123 -4.51 4.18 18.25
CA ARG A 123 -3.37 3.30 18.43
C ARG A 123 -3.71 1.99 17.77
N ILE A 124 -2.83 1.51 16.91
CA ILE A 124 -3.02 0.21 16.28
C ILE A 124 -2.61 -0.86 17.29
N ALA A 125 -3.52 -1.78 17.57
CA ALA A 125 -3.23 -2.97 18.36
C ALA A 125 -3.57 -4.21 17.53
N PHE A 126 -2.54 -4.90 17.06
CA PHE A 126 -2.73 -6.18 16.39
C PHE A 126 -2.98 -7.28 17.43
N HIS A 127 -4.07 -8.02 17.23
CA HIS A 127 -4.32 -9.25 17.99
C HIS A 127 -3.30 -10.33 17.61
N ASP A 128 -3.00 -11.27 18.52
CA ASP A 128 -2.00 -12.33 18.27
C ASP A 128 -2.30 -13.16 17.03
N THR A 129 -3.58 -13.38 16.75
CA THR A 129 -4.07 -14.07 15.53
C THR A 129 -3.76 -13.30 14.25
N THR A 130 -3.64 -11.97 14.30
CA THR A 130 -3.28 -11.16 13.14
C THR A 130 -1.82 -11.41 12.74
N PHE A 131 -0.90 -11.57 13.70
CA PHE A 131 0.50 -11.89 13.38
C PHE A 131 0.66 -13.25 12.71
N ILE A 132 -0.13 -14.25 13.13
CA ILE A 132 -0.17 -15.55 12.46
C ILE A 132 -0.61 -15.37 11.01
N ARG A 133 -1.66 -14.57 10.77
CA ARG A 133 -2.16 -14.30 9.42
C ARG A 133 -1.15 -13.52 8.57
N ILE A 134 -0.46 -12.53 9.15
CA ILE A 134 0.61 -11.78 8.47
C ILE A 134 1.68 -12.76 8.00
N LYS A 135 2.15 -13.63 8.89
CA LYS A 135 3.18 -14.62 8.56
C LYS A 135 2.75 -15.63 7.48
N THR A 136 1.47 -15.99 7.46
CA THR A 136 0.96 -17.02 6.54
C THR A 136 0.54 -16.46 5.19
N TYR A 137 0.06 -15.21 5.12
CA TYR A 137 -0.57 -14.68 3.91
C TYR A 137 0.12 -13.44 3.34
N LEU A 138 0.84 -12.67 4.15
CA LEU A 138 1.45 -11.42 3.71
C LEU A 138 2.93 -11.65 3.39
N HIS A 139 3.21 -12.02 2.14
CA HIS A 139 4.56 -12.31 1.62
C HIS A 139 5.11 -11.14 0.80
N VAL A 140 5.17 -9.95 1.41
CA VAL A 140 5.62 -8.72 0.74
C VAL A 140 7.10 -8.45 0.96
N GLU A 141 7.72 -7.83 -0.05
CA GLU A 141 9.13 -7.40 -0.04
C GLU A 141 9.28 -5.98 0.50
N GLU A 142 8.24 -5.16 0.36
CA GLU A 142 8.23 -3.75 0.72
C GLU A 142 7.07 -3.45 1.66
N LEU A 143 7.36 -2.81 2.80
CA LEU A 143 6.36 -2.34 3.76
C LEU A 143 6.50 -0.83 3.90
N HIS A 144 5.41 -0.12 3.65
CA HIS A 144 5.32 1.33 3.86
C HIS A 144 4.38 1.64 5.04
N LEU A 145 4.86 2.38 6.03
CA LEU A 145 4.11 2.75 7.23
C LEU A 145 4.07 4.27 7.40
N GLN A 146 2.92 4.88 7.18
CA GLN A 146 2.77 6.34 7.27
C GLN A 146 1.82 6.74 8.40
N ALA A 147 2.20 7.75 9.19
CA ALA A 147 1.37 8.36 10.24
C ALA A 147 0.78 7.36 11.25
N LEU A 148 1.51 6.28 11.54
CA LEU A 148 1.06 5.23 12.46
C LEU A 148 1.53 5.47 13.90
N ARG A 149 0.69 5.06 14.86
CA ARG A 149 1.02 5.05 16.29
C ARG A 149 0.90 3.64 16.87
N PHE A 150 2.03 3.08 17.29
CA PHE A 150 2.11 1.80 17.97
C PHE A 150 2.16 1.99 19.49
N ARG A 151 1.57 1.07 20.26
CA ARG A 151 1.59 1.16 21.73
C ARG A 151 3.01 0.92 22.25
N THR A 152 3.70 -0.07 21.67
CA THR A 152 5.04 -0.49 22.10
C THR A 152 5.95 -0.74 20.91
N GLY A 153 7.26 -0.60 21.09
CA GLY A 153 8.24 -0.99 20.08
C GLY A 153 8.19 -2.48 19.76
N ALA A 154 7.77 -3.30 20.73
CA ALA A 154 7.59 -4.74 20.54
C ALA A 154 6.47 -5.09 19.55
N GLU A 155 5.41 -4.29 19.46
CA GLU A 155 4.36 -4.50 18.45
C GLU A 155 4.90 -4.29 17.03
N LEU A 156 5.60 -3.18 16.80
CA LEU A 156 6.29 -2.92 15.54
C LEU A 156 7.26 -4.06 15.21
N ALA A 157 8.08 -4.46 16.18
CA ALA A 157 9.03 -5.55 16.01
C ALA A 157 8.34 -6.87 15.62
N ARG A 158 7.21 -7.20 16.26
CA ARG A 158 6.42 -8.39 15.92
C ARG A 158 5.88 -8.33 14.49
N VAL A 159 5.44 -7.18 14.00
CA VAL A 159 5.00 -7.01 12.60
C VAL A 159 6.17 -7.29 11.65
N LEU A 160 7.33 -6.67 11.87
CA LEU A 160 8.49 -6.84 10.99
C LEU A 160 9.02 -8.28 11.03
N ILE A 161 9.02 -8.93 12.20
CA ILE A 161 9.44 -10.34 12.34
C ILE A 161 8.44 -11.29 11.67
N ALA A 162 7.15 -10.95 11.67
CA ALA A 162 6.12 -11.75 11.02
C ALA A 162 6.22 -11.71 9.49
N LEU A 163 6.98 -10.79 8.90
CA LEU A 163 7.19 -10.67 7.46
C LEU A 163 8.53 -11.30 7.05
N PRO A 164 8.54 -12.55 6.57
CA PRO A 164 9.79 -13.27 6.31
C PRO A 164 10.57 -12.66 5.14
N GLN A 165 9.87 -12.21 4.09
CA GLN A 165 10.44 -11.73 2.82
C GLN A 165 10.70 -10.22 2.79
N LEU A 166 10.48 -9.51 3.89
CA LEU A 166 10.64 -8.07 3.93
C LEU A 166 12.11 -7.68 3.69
N GLN A 167 12.33 -6.86 2.67
CA GLN A 167 13.64 -6.33 2.28
C GLN A 167 13.72 -4.82 2.45
N ARG A 168 12.61 -4.11 2.17
CA ARG A 168 12.55 -2.64 2.26
C ARG A 168 11.50 -2.20 3.25
N LEU A 169 11.90 -1.33 4.16
CA LEU A 169 11.00 -0.67 5.11
C LEU A 169 11.04 0.83 4.87
N GLU A 170 9.92 1.39 4.46
CA GLU A 170 9.69 2.82 4.38
C GLU A 170 8.77 3.24 5.52
N TYR A 171 9.12 4.32 6.20
CA TYR A 171 8.24 4.88 7.22
C TYR A 171 8.28 6.40 7.26
N GLU A 172 7.12 6.97 7.58
CA GLU A 172 6.92 8.41 7.68
C GLU A 172 6.03 8.71 8.89
N GLY A 173 6.46 9.61 9.77
CA GLY A 173 5.65 10.06 10.91
C GLY A 173 5.29 8.96 11.94
N LEU A 174 6.07 7.89 12.02
CA LEU A 174 5.83 6.77 12.94
C LEU A 174 6.08 7.15 14.41
N LYS A 175 5.12 6.85 15.29
CA LYS A 175 5.21 7.13 16.74
C LYS A 175 5.08 5.85 17.56
N VAL A 176 5.93 5.71 18.57
CA VAL A 176 5.91 4.60 19.54
C VAL A 176 5.83 5.17 20.95
N ASP A 177 4.81 4.77 21.71
CA ASP A 177 4.52 5.39 23.01
C ASP A 177 5.39 4.87 24.15
N ILE A 178 5.65 3.57 24.16
CA ILE A 178 6.39 2.91 25.24
C ILE A 178 7.69 2.34 24.65
N LYS A 179 8.83 2.90 25.07
CA LYS A 179 10.18 2.49 24.63
C LYS A 179 10.72 1.24 25.35
N THR A 180 9.90 0.50 26.09
CA THR A 180 10.35 -0.65 26.89
C THR A 180 9.93 -1.97 26.27
N ALA A 181 10.88 -2.68 25.67
CA ALA A 181 10.98 -4.13 25.62
C ALA A 181 12.28 -4.50 24.88
N ASP A 182 12.84 -5.65 25.23
CA ASP A 182 14.07 -6.23 24.69
C ASP A 182 14.14 -6.14 23.15
N THR A 183 14.92 -5.18 22.66
CA THR A 183 15.08 -4.87 21.22
C THR A 183 16.14 -5.74 20.55
N SER A 184 16.74 -6.69 21.28
CA SER A 184 17.80 -7.57 20.77
C SER A 184 17.37 -8.33 19.52
N ARG A 185 16.24 -9.05 19.57
CA ARG A 185 15.66 -9.76 18.39
C ARG A 185 15.25 -8.83 17.24
N PHE A 186 14.87 -7.60 17.55
CA PHE A 186 14.50 -6.60 16.55
C PHE A 186 15.72 -6.13 15.77
N ARG A 187 16.85 -5.91 16.47
CA ARG A 187 18.12 -5.47 15.88
C ARG A 187 18.59 -6.42 14.78
N ASP A 188 18.56 -7.74 15.04
CA ASP A 188 19.03 -8.73 14.09
C ASP A 188 18.18 -8.76 12.80
N LYS A 189 16.85 -8.62 12.92
CA LYS A 189 15.97 -8.56 11.74
C LYS A 189 16.12 -7.23 10.97
N CYS A 190 16.31 -6.11 11.67
CA CYS A 190 16.61 -4.83 11.01
C CYS A 190 17.92 -4.87 10.23
N ASN A 191 18.92 -5.61 10.72
CA ASN A 191 20.18 -5.83 9.98
C ASN A 191 20.01 -6.69 8.71
N MET A 192 18.91 -7.46 8.59
CA MET A 192 18.57 -8.21 7.39
C MET A 192 17.75 -7.40 6.38
N LEU A 193 17.31 -6.18 6.72
CA LEU A 193 16.65 -5.30 5.78
C LEU A 193 17.71 -4.74 4.84
N SER A 194 17.51 -4.96 3.53
CA SER A 194 18.37 -4.41 2.49
C SER A 194 18.34 -2.89 2.48
N GLU A 195 17.19 -2.29 2.82
CA GLU A 195 16.99 -0.85 2.77
C GLU A 195 15.99 -0.40 3.84
N VAL A 196 16.37 0.64 4.60
CA VAL A 196 15.50 1.32 5.56
C VAL A 196 15.53 2.80 5.26
N THR A 197 14.43 3.33 4.75
CA THR A 197 14.33 4.72 4.30
C THR A 197 13.37 5.49 5.18
N VAL A 198 13.84 6.64 5.68
CA VAL A 198 13.01 7.60 6.41
C VAL A 198 12.56 8.65 5.40
N CYS A 199 11.26 8.69 5.11
CA CYS A 199 10.70 9.75 4.29
C CYS A 199 10.55 10.99 5.17
N THR A 200 11.29 12.06 4.86
CA THR A 200 11.33 13.33 5.59
C THR A 200 10.45 14.39 4.96
#